data_AF-A0A4U0P276-F1
#
_entry.id   AF-A0A4U0P276-F1
#
_cell.length_a   1.000
_cell.length_b   1.000
_cell.length_c   1.000
_cell.angle_alpha   90.00
_cell.angle_beta   90.00
_cell.angle_gamma   90.00
#
_symmetry.space_group_name_H-M   'P 1'
#
loop_
_entity.id
_entity.type
_entity.pdbx_description
1 polymer ?
#
loop_
_entity_poly.entity_id
_entity_poly.type
_entity_poly.pdbx_seq_one_letter_code
_entity_poly.pdbx_strand_id
1 'polypeptide(L)'
;MREFDTPGENIDVEYEFCVNGSGGSNGKYRARGYGRVMDGGGWRKVDAFIIETRLERDDHVITSRRCDYTKAVNAGDTNANCASPYALGRDPHLTGDGRIYIDIEDDGRGGTWYDLAGSKPIGS
;
A
#
# COMPACT_ATOMS: atom_id res chain seq x y z
N MET A 1 -9.01 6.37 -5.40
CA MET A 1 -8.97 5.49 -6.56
C MET A 1 -7.99 6.05 -7.58
N ARG A 2 -7.18 5.18 -8.20
CA ARG A 2 -6.21 5.53 -9.23
C ARG A 2 -6.18 4.44 -10.29
N GLU A 3 -6.30 4.85 -11.53
CA GLU A 3 -6.28 3.97 -12.70
C GLU A 3 -4.85 3.89 -13.28
N PHE A 4 -4.48 2.74 -13.84
CA PHE A 4 -3.22 2.52 -14.52
C PHE A 4 -3.44 1.88 -15.89
N ASP A 5 -2.87 2.50 -16.92
CA ASP A 5 -2.93 1.99 -18.29
C ASP A 5 -2.17 0.66 -18.38
N THR A 6 -2.88 -0.43 -18.65
CA THR A 6 -2.31 -1.78 -18.79
C THR A 6 -2.73 -2.43 -20.10
N PRO A 7 -2.02 -3.46 -20.59
CA PRO A 7 -2.51 -4.24 -21.73
C PRO A 7 -3.92 -4.81 -21.49
N GLY A 8 -4.83 -4.53 -22.42
CA GLY A 8 -6.24 -4.88 -22.29
C GLY A 8 -7.03 -3.79 -21.55
N GLU A 9 -7.83 -4.19 -20.57
CA GLU A 9 -8.49 -3.25 -19.66
C GLU A 9 -7.44 -2.59 -18.75
N ASN A 10 -7.68 -1.36 -18.32
CA ASN A 10 -6.86 -0.70 -17.32
C ASN A 10 -7.08 -1.34 -15.95
N ILE A 11 -6.09 -1.31 -15.06
CA ILE A 11 -6.31 -1.73 -13.67
C ILE A 11 -6.69 -0.53 -12.82
N ASP A 12 -7.67 -0.74 -11.94
CA ASP A 12 -8.15 0.26 -11.01
C ASP A 12 -7.72 -0.08 -9.59
N VAL A 13 -7.07 0.87 -8.91
CA VAL A 13 -6.59 0.69 -7.54
C VAL A 13 -7.29 1.63 -6.58
N GLU A 14 -8.03 1.04 -5.66
CA GLU A 14 -8.58 1.71 -4.49
C GLU A 14 -7.83 1.20 -3.26
N TYR A 15 -7.15 2.08 -2.52
CA TYR A 15 -6.34 1.68 -1.38
C TYR A 15 -6.26 2.79 -0.34
N GLU A 16 -6.41 2.42 0.92
CA GLU A 16 -6.40 3.33 2.07
C GLU A 16 -5.39 2.85 3.10
N PHE A 17 -4.85 3.79 3.89
CA PHE A 17 -3.95 3.50 5.00
C PHE A 17 -4.59 3.92 6.32
N CYS A 18 -4.17 3.29 7.40
CA CYS A 18 -4.47 3.69 8.77
C CYS A 18 -3.36 3.25 9.73
N VAL A 19 -3.28 3.92 10.88
CA VAL A 19 -2.49 3.44 12.03
C VAL A 19 -3.37 2.52 12.87
N ASN A 20 -2.89 1.31 13.13
CA ASN A 20 -3.53 0.37 14.04
C ASN A 20 -2.63 0.18 15.26
N GLY A 21 -3.17 0.38 16.46
CA GLY A 21 -2.41 0.13 17.68
C GLY A 21 -3.24 0.18 18.96
N SER A 22 -2.62 -0.29 20.05
CA SER A 22 -3.15 -0.15 21.41
C SER A 22 -2.46 1.01 22.10
N GLY A 23 -3.21 2.04 22.52
CA GLY A 23 -2.68 3.22 23.22
C GLY A 23 -1.94 2.90 24.53
N GLY A 24 -1.21 3.88 25.08
CA GLY A 24 -0.54 3.80 26.38
C GLY A 24 0.99 3.70 26.32
N SER A 25 1.63 3.56 27.49
CA SER A 25 3.09 3.62 27.64
C SER A 25 3.87 2.49 26.97
N ASN A 26 3.24 1.33 26.76
CA ASN A 26 3.80 0.16 26.09
C ASN A 26 2.98 -0.17 24.83
N GLY A 27 2.46 0.87 24.18
CA GLY A 27 1.64 0.70 22.99
C GLY A 27 2.40 0.05 21.85
N LYS A 28 1.69 -0.75 21.07
CA LYS A 28 2.18 -1.33 19.82
C LYS A 28 1.39 -0.71 18.69
N TYR A 29 2.09 -0.14 17.72
CA TYR A 29 1.48 0.53 16.57
C TYR A 29 2.05 -0.03 15.28
N ARG A 30 1.23 -0.06 14.22
CA ARG A 30 1.64 -0.43 12.87
C ARG A 30 0.85 0.37 11.86
N ALA A 31 1.43 0.60 10.69
CA ALA A 31 0.65 1.03 9.53
C ALA A 31 -0.04 -0.19 8.92
N ARG A 32 -1.29 -0.01 8.53
CA ARG A 32 -2.05 -1.00 7.77
C ARG A 32 -2.62 -0.32 6.54
N GLY A 33 -2.42 -0.95 5.39
CA GLY A 33 -3.07 -0.63 4.14
C GLY A 33 -4.11 -1.69 3.81
N TYR A 34 -5.26 -1.28 3.28
CA TYR A 34 -6.26 -2.20 2.73
C TYR A 34 -6.96 -1.56 1.53
N GLY A 35 -7.41 -2.41 0.61
CA GLY A 35 -8.12 -1.96 -0.56
C GLY A 35 -8.28 -3.07 -1.60
N ARG A 36 -8.59 -2.69 -2.83
CA ARG A 36 -8.86 -3.58 -3.94
C ARG A 36 -8.13 -3.12 -5.20
N VAL A 37 -7.65 -4.10 -5.96
CA VAL A 37 -7.27 -3.94 -7.36
C VAL A 37 -8.36 -4.59 -8.20
N MET A 38 -8.96 -3.82 -9.08
CA MET A 38 -10.05 -4.21 -9.99
C MET A 38 -9.52 -4.30 -11.41
N ASP A 39 -10.25 -5.06 -12.23
CA ASP A 39 -9.95 -5.32 -13.63
C ASP A 39 -8.57 -5.95 -13.78
N GLY A 40 -8.20 -6.79 -12.81
CA GLY A 40 -7.03 -7.66 -12.92
C GLY A 40 -7.31 -8.85 -13.85
N GLY A 41 -6.28 -9.66 -14.11
CA GLY A 41 -6.43 -10.89 -14.89
C GLY A 41 -6.44 -10.70 -16.40
N GLY A 42 -6.82 -11.76 -17.13
CA GLY A 42 -6.73 -11.81 -18.59
C GLY A 42 -5.30 -12.11 -19.07
N TRP A 43 -4.63 -11.12 -19.66
CA TRP A 43 -3.21 -11.17 -20.01
C TRP A 43 -2.32 -10.80 -18.81
N ARG A 44 -1.00 -11.01 -18.93
CA ARG A 44 -0.03 -10.48 -17.97
C ARG A 44 -0.09 -8.95 -18.04
N LYS A 45 -0.65 -8.30 -17.02
CA LYS A 45 -0.90 -6.85 -16.98
C LYS A 45 0.28 -6.07 -16.42
N VAL A 46 0.94 -6.67 -15.44
CA VAL A 46 2.04 -6.05 -14.70
C VAL A 46 3.23 -7.01 -14.58
N ASP A 47 4.42 -6.47 -14.75
CA ASP A 47 5.70 -7.10 -14.41
C ASP A 47 5.90 -7.16 -12.89
N ALA A 48 5.43 -6.11 -12.19
CA ALA A 48 5.46 -6.00 -10.73
C ALA A 48 4.32 -5.13 -10.20
N PHE A 49 3.73 -5.55 -9.09
CA PHE A 49 2.80 -4.74 -8.30
C PHE A 49 3.09 -4.92 -6.81
N ILE A 50 3.71 -3.92 -6.19
CA ILE A 50 4.17 -3.97 -4.80
C ILE A 50 3.55 -2.82 -4.03
N ILE A 51 2.95 -3.14 -2.89
CA ILE A 51 2.46 -2.14 -1.94
C ILE A 51 3.46 -2.02 -0.81
N GLU A 52 3.92 -0.81 -0.51
CA GLU A 52 4.68 -0.51 0.69
C GLU A 52 3.80 0.23 1.70
N THR A 53 3.69 -0.33 2.91
CA THR A 53 3.07 0.32 4.07
C THR A 53 4.17 0.88 4.97
N ARG A 54 4.02 2.11 5.46
CA ARG A 54 4.99 2.83 6.28
C ARG A 54 4.31 3.37 7.53
N LEU A 55 4.81 2.97 8.69
CA LEU A 55 4.52 3.67 9.94
C LEU A 55 5.58 4.75 10.10
N GLU A 56 5.12 5.99 10.20
CA GLU A 56 5.99 7.16 10.26
C GLU A 56 5.76 7.95 11.56
N ARG A 57 6.76 8.73 11.94
CA ARG A 57 6.70 9.74 12.99
C ARG A 57 7.49 10.95 12.51
N ASP A 58 6.86 12.10 12.51
CA ASP A 58 7.47 13.35 12.02
C ASP A 58 8.09 13.17 10.62
N ASP A 59 7.36 12.52 9.71
CA ASP A 59 7.78 12.16 8.34
C ASP A 59 9.02 11.24 8.24
N HIS A 60 9.40 10.60 9.35
CA HIS A 60 10.45 9.58 9.39
C HIS A 60 9.85 8.17 9.48
N VAL A 61 10.25 7.29 8.56
CA VAL A 61 9.84 5.88 8.57
C VAL A 61 10.43 5.15 9.78
N ILE A 62 9.55 4.72 10.69
CA ILE A 62 9.91 3.88 11.85
C ILE A 62 10.01 2.43 11.41
N THR A 63 9.00 1.96 10.66
CA THR A 63 8.94 0.60 10.16
C THR A 63 8.09 0.55 8.90
N SER A 64 8.43 -0.36 7.99
CA SER A 64 7.70 -0.55 6.75
C SER A 64 7.59 -2.02 6.38
N ARG A 65 6.65 -2.32 5.47
CA ARG A 65 6.55 -3.63 4.82
C ARG A 65 6.17 -3.47 3.36
N ARG A 66 6.85 -4.22 2.51
CA ARG A 66 6.48 -4.44 1.11
C ARG A 66 5.70 -5.74 0.97
N CYS A 67 4.58 -5.68 0.28
CA CYS A 67 3.73 -6.81 -0.04
C CYS A 67 3.60 -6.90 -1.56
N ASP A 68 4.05 -8.02 -2.12
CA ASP A 68 4.00 -8.29 -3.56
C ASP A 68 2.64 -8.92 -3.91
N TYR A 69 1.88 -8.22 -4.76
CA TYR A 69 0.59 -8.66 -5.29
C TYR A 69 0.63 -8.97 -6.79
N THR A 70 1.82 -8.99 -7.41
CA THR A 70 1.99 -9.17 -8.87
C THR A 70 1.22 -10.37 -9.38
N LYS A 71 1.37 -11.53 -8.72
CA LYS A 71 0.67 -12.75 -9.11
C LYS A 71 -0.84 -12.66 -8.93
N ALA A 72 -1.30 -11.95 -7.91
CA ALA A 72 -2.73 -11.81 -7.61
C ALA A 72 -3.41 -10.88 -8.61
N VAL A 73 -2.81 -9.72 -8.90
CA VAL A 73 -3.30 -8.76 -9.91
C VAL A 73 -3.36 -9.40 -11.30
N ASN A 74 -2.32 -10.16 -11.69
CA ASN A 74 -2.32 -10.88 -12.96
C ASN A 74 -3.30 -12.07 -13.00
N ALA A 75 -3.83 -12.53 -11.87
CA ALA A 75 -4.81 -13.62 -11.82
C ALA A 75 -6.25 -13.12 -11.91
N GLY A 76 -6.52 -11.86 -11.55
CA GLY A 76 -7.86 -11.28 -11.51
C GLY A 76 -7.96 -10.15 -10.49
N ASP A 77 -9.20 -9.77 -10.21
CA ASP A 77 -9.50 -8.88 -9.09
C ASP A 77 -8.93 -9.42 -7.79
N THR A 78 -8.36 -8.54 -6.98
CA THR A 78 -7.75 -8.94 -5.72
C THR A 78 -7.94 -7.92 -4.61
N ASN A 79 -8.18 -8.43 -3.41
CA ASN A 79 -8.14 -7.63 -2.20
C ASN A 79 -6.70 -7.55 -1.72
N ALA A 80 -6.19 -6.34 -1.56
CA ALA A 80 -4.87 -6.09 -1.05
C ALA A 80 -4.94 -5.69 0.43
N ASN A 81 -4.08 -6.29 1.26
CA ASN A 81 -4.00 -6.03 2.69
C ASN A 81 -2.54 -6.19 3.15
N CYS A 82 -1.88 -5.06 3.35
CA CYS A 82 -0.49 -5.03 3.78
C CYS A 82 -0.41 -4.36 5.15
N ALA A 83 0.49 -4.80 6.00
CA ALA A 83 0.70 -4.16 7.29
C ALA A 83 2.19 -4.18 7.66
N SER A 84 2.69 -3.05 8.14
CA SER A 84 4.02 -2.99 8.71
C SER A 84 4.13 -3.89 9.95
N PRO A 85 5.34 -4.28 10.36
CA PRO A 85 5.58 -4.76 11.71
C PRO A 85 5.03 -3.79 12.76
N TYR A 86 4.78 -4.30 13.96
CA TYR A 86 4.51 -3.44 15.10
C TYR A 86 5.79 -2.75 15.57
N ALA A 87 5.74 -1.43 15.73
CA ALA A 87 6.71 -0.66 16.49
C ALA A 87 6.20 -0.44 17.93
N LEU A 88 7.12 -0.50 18.89
CA LEU A 88 6.85 -0.16 20.29
C LEU A 88 7.01 1.34 20.50
N GLY A 89 6.13 1.94 21.30
CA GLY A 89 6.32 3.32 21.69
C GLY A 89 5.12 3.93 22.40
N ARG A 90 5.28 5.21 22.74
CA ARG A 90 4.28 6.06 23.37
C ARG A 90 4.28 7.33 22.54
N ASP A 91 3.31 7.52 21.63
CA ASP A 91 3.37 8.73 20.80
C ASP A 91 2.03 9.18 20.20
N PRO A 92 1.65 10.46 20.38
CA PRO A 92 0.51 11.09 19.72
C PRO A 92 0.72 11.52 18.25
N HIS A 93 1.87 11.27 17.61
CA HIS A 93 2.18 11.76 16.24
C HIS A 93 2.48 10.67 15.20
N LEU A 94 1.87 9.49 15.34
CA LEU A 94 2.04 8.42 14.35
C LEU A 94 1.13 8.63 13.13
N THR A 95 1.71 8.49 11.94
CA THR A 95 1.00 8.49 10.67
C THR A 95 1.16 7.13 9.98
N GLY A 96 0.09 6.71 9.30
CA GLY A 96 0.09 5.53 8.46
C GLY A 96 0.04 5.99 7.01
N ASP A 97 1.12 5.70 6.29
CA ASP A 97 1.28 6.10 4.89
C ASP A 97 1.73 4.90 4.04
N GLY A 98 1.79 5.10 2.73
CA GLY A 98 2.34 4.10 1.84
C GLY A 98 2.35 4.51 0.38
N ARG A 99 2.86 3.58 -0.43
CA ARG A 99 3.06 3.80 -1.86
C ARG A 99 2.94 2.50 -2.63
N ILE A 100 2.58 2.61 -3.89
CA ILE A 100 2.51 1.50 -4.83
C ILE A 100 3.69 1.61 -5.78
N TYR A 101 4.45 0.54 -5.93
CA TYR A 101 5.31 0.33 -7.09
C TYR A 101 4.54 -0.50 -8.10
N ILE A 102 4.51 -0.02 -9.33
CA ILE A 102 3.91 -0.75 -10.44
C ILE A 102 4.84 -0.68 -11.64
N ASP A 103 5.05 -1.83 -12.25
CA ASP A 103 5.76 -2.02 -13.50
C ASP A 103 4.77 -2.64 -14.49
N ILE A 104 4.41 -1.89 -15.53
CA ILE A 104 3.39 -2.29 -16.49
C ILE A 104 4.02 -3.23 -17.51
N GLU A 105 3.35 -4.34 -17.80
CA GLU A 105 3.86 -5.30 -18.77
C GLU A 105 4.12 -4.64 -20.13
N ASP A 106 5.32 -4.89 -20.68
CA ASP A 106 5.74 -4.52 -22.04
C ASP A 106 5.66 -3.01 -22.36
N ASP A 107 5.65 -2.13 -21.35
CA ASP A 107 5.60 -0.67 -21.57
C ASP A 107 6.98 -0.04 -21.89
N GLY A 108 8.06 -0.79 -21.62
CA GLY A 108 9.44 -0.38 -21.85
C GLY A 108 9.97 0.73 -20.94
N ARG A 109 9.25 1.09 -19.86
CA ARG A 109 9.56 2.22 -18.97
C ARG A 109 10.08 1.79 -17.60
N GLY A 110 9.87 0.52 -17.24
CA GLY A 110 10.20 0.00 -15.91
C GLY A 110 9.29 0.59 -14.83
N GLY A 111 9.34 0.01 -13.63
CA GLY A 111 8.35 0.36 -12.62
C GLY A 111 8.54 1.73 -11.96
N THR A 112 7.41 2.31 -11.56
CA THR A 112 7.32 3.64 -10.92
C THR A 112 6.65 3.53 -9.56
N TRP A 113 7.17 4.29 -8.59
CA TRP A 113 6.52 4.49 -7.30
C TRP A 113 5.50 5.61 -7.35
N TYR A 114 4.34 5.35 -6.77
CA TYR A 114 3.26 6.31 -6.61
C TYR A 114 2.89 6.38 -5.14
N ASP A 115 3.15 7.53 -4.53
CA ASP A 115 2.68 7.81 -3.18
C ASP A 115 1.15 7.84 -3.20
N LEU A 116 0.57 7.14 -2.23
CA LEU A 116 -0.86 7.19 -1.98
C LEU A 116 -1.07 8.16 -0.83
N ALA A 117 -2.05 9.05 -0.92
CA ALA A 117 -2.33 9.97 0.17
C ALA A 117 -2.69 9.18 1.44
N GLY A 118 -1.85 9.29 2.48
CA GLY A 118 -1.98 8.58 3.74
C GLY A 118 -3.20 8.95 4.59
N SER A 119 -3.40 8.17 5.67
CA SER A 119 -4.52 8.34 6.62
C SER A 119 -4.69 9.77 7.12
N LYS A 120 -5.94 10.27 7.15
CA LYS A 120 -6.30 11.31 8.12
C LYS A 120 -6.04 10.75 9.52
N PRO A 121 -5.40 11.50 10.44
CA PRO A 121 -5.27 11.07 11.82
C PRO A 121 -6.66 10.72 12.38
N ILE A 122 -6.79 9.58 13.06
CA ILE A 122 -7.99 9.32 13.87
C ILE A 122 -7.95 10.39 14.97
N GLY A 123 -8.91 11.31 14.92
CA GLY A 123 -8.97 12.49 15.78
C GLY A 123 -8.81 12.18 17.27
N SER A 124 -8.07 13.07 17.92
CA SER A 124 -7.89 13.24 19.37
C SER A 124 -9.19 13.16 20.17
#